data_AF-W8SNI6-F1
#
_entry.id   AF-W8SNI6-F1
#
_cell.length_a   1.000
_cell.length_b   1.000
_cell.length_c   1.000
_cell.angle_alpha   90.00
_cell.angle_beta   90.00
_cell.angle_gamma   90.00
#
_symmetry.space_group_name_H-M   'P 1'
#
loop_
_entity.id
_entity.type
_entity.pdbx_description
1 polymer ?
#
loop_
_entity_poly.entity_id
_entity_poly.type
_entity_poly.pdbx_seq_one_letter_code
_entity_poly.pdbx_strand_id
1 'polypeptide(L)'
;KWVEDRIENLTATSFARDYHMTTEIASTKEGKVTGLRVHVLADHGAFDACADPSKWPAGFFNIVTGSYDFPTAHLAVDGIYTNKAPGGVAYRCSFRVTEAAYCIERAMDILAQKLNMDPAELRLKNFIKAEQFPYHSALGWEYDSGDYHTAMRKMMETVDYAGLRKEQAAQREAFKRGETREIMG
;
A
#
# COMPACT_ATOMS: atom_id res chain seq x y z
N LYS A 1 9.11 18.38 -37.57
CA LYS A 1 8.43 18.61 -36.27
C LYS A 1 7.54 17.40 -36.00
N TRP A 2 7.60 16.81 -34.80
CA TRP A 2 6.71 15.72 -34.38
C TRP A 2 5.86 16.21 -33.19
N VAL A 3 4.56 15.93 -33.22
CA VAL A 3 3.57 16.25 -32.17
C VAL A 3 2.53 15.14 -32.22
N GLU A 4 2.41 14.36 -31.15
CA GLU A 4 1.39 13.32 -31.00
C GLU A 4 0.03 13.90 -30.61
N ASP A 5 -1.03 13.15 -30.88
CA ASP A 5 -2.37 13.42 -30.38
C ASP A 5 -2.62 12.75 -29.01
N ARG A 6 -3.83 12.97 -28.46
CA ARG A 6 -4.19 12.44 -27.14
C ARG A 6 -4.35 10.91 -27.15
N ILE A 7 -4.87 10.34 -28.23
CA ILE A 7 -5.09 8.90 -28.34
C ILE A 7 -3.74 8.19 -28.42
N GLU A 8 -2.83 8.68 -29.26
CA GLU A 8 -1.44 8.24 -29.33
C GLU A 8 -0.78 8.31 -27.95
N ASN A 9 -0.87 9.47 -27.27
CA ASN A 9 -0.31 9.63 -25.93
C ASN A 9 -0.85 8.57 -24.95
N LEU A 10 -2.17 8.35 -24.90
CA LEU A 10 -2.77 7.44 -23.91
C LEU A 10 -2.53 5.95 -24.23
N THR A 11 -2.38 5.61 -25.51
CA THR A 11 -2.37 4.21 -25.96
C THR A 11 -0.99 3.70 -26.35
N ALA A 12 0.00 4.58 -26.53
CA ALA A 12 1.33 4.20 -27.01
C ALA A 12 2.50 4.74 -26.15
N THR A 13 2.24 5.59 -25.15
CA THR A 13 3.26 6.04 -24.18
C THR A 13 3.22 5.24 -22.88
N SER A 14 4.07 5.60 -21.92
CA SER A 14 4.24 4.86 -20.67
C SER A 14 2.96 4.77 -19.84
N PHE A 15 2.36 3.57 -19.76
CA PHE A 15 1.29 3.29 -18.79
C PHE A 15 1.83 3.27 -17.35
N ALA A 16 0.93 3.18 -16.37
CA ALA A 16 1.30 3.07 -14.95
C ALA A 16 0.57 1.90 -14.25
N ARG A 17 1.19 1.34 -13.20
CA ARG A 17 0.64 0.28 -12.32
C ARG A 17 0.68 -1.12 -12.95
N ASP A 18 -0.48 -1.70 -13.27
CA ASP A 18 -0.69 -3.07 -13.77
C ASP A 18 0.06 -4.17 -12.95
N TYR A 19 0.00 -4.04 -11.62
CA TYR A 19 0.51 -5.00 -10.65
C TYR A 19 -0.63 -5.81 -10.05
N HIS A 20 -0.52 -7.14 -10.12
CA HIS A 20 -1.42 -8.07 -9.44
C HIS A 20 -0.71 -8.64 -8.22
N MET A 21 -1.14 -8.20 -7.03
CA MET A 21 -0.37 -8.39 -5.79
C MET A 21 -1.08 -9.42 -4.89
N THR A 22 -0.47 -10.58 -4.73
CA THR A 22 -0.85 -11.57 -3.73
C THR A 22 -0.11 -11.26 -2.44
N THR A 23 -0.86 -10.87 -1.40
CA THR A 23 -0.30 -10.33 -0.15
C THR A 23 -0.76 -11.15 1.05
N GLU A 24 0.18 -11.57 1.87
CA GLU A 24 -0.05 -12.33 3.09
C GLU A 24 0.64 -11.65 4.28
N ILE A 25 -0.10 -11.43 5.36
CA ILE A 25 0.44 -10.95 6.63
C ILE A 25 0.24 -12.01 7.70
N ALA A 26 1.31 -12.31 8.44
CA ALA A 26 1.27 -13.08 9.67
C ALA A 26 1.19 -12.14 10.88
N SER A 27 0.34 -12.48 11.86
CA SER A 27 0.23 -11.73 13.11
C SER A 27 -0.15 -12.65 14.28
N THR A 28 0.06 -12.17 15.50
CA THR A 28 -0.60 -12.74 16.68
C THR A 28 -2.10 -12.38 16.69
N LYS A 29 -2.89 -13.03 17.55
CA LYS A 29 -4.32 -12.70 17.73
C LYS A 29 -4.50 -11.29 18.32
N GLU A 30 -3.52 -10.83 19.09
CA GLU A 30 -3.46 -9.50 19.70
C GLU A 30 -2.99 -8.44 18.69
N GLY A 31 -2.75 -8.80 17.43
CA GLY A 31 -2.46 -7.87 16.35
C GLY A 31 -1.02 -7.38 16.27
N LYS A 32 -0.02 -8.06 16.86
CA LYS A 32 1.39 -7.78 16.53
C LYS A 32 1.74 -8.50 15.23
N VAL A 33 2.22 -7.78 14.23
CA VAL A 33 2.68 -8.36 12.97
C VAL A 33 3.99 -9.12 13.15
N THR A 34 4.13 -10.26 12.48
CA THR A 34 5.29 -11.15 12.62
C THR A 34 5.94 -11.53 11.30
N GLY A 35 5.27 -11.31 10.17
CA GLY A 35 5.85 -11.56 8.85
C GLY A 35 5.00 -11.03 7.70
N LEU A 36 5.65 -10.66 6.60
CA LEU A 36 5.00 -10.24 5.36
C LEU A 36 5.51 -11.10 4.20
N ARG A 37 4.60 -11.64 3.38
CA ARG A 37 4.95 -12.29 2.11
C ARG A 37 4.15 -11.67 0.99
N VAL A 38 4.85 -11.26 -0.08
CA VAL A 38 4.21 -10.69 -1.26
C VAL A 38 4.75 -11.37 -2.51
N HIS A 39 3.83 -11.74 -3.40
CA HIS A 39 4.11 -12.10 -4.78
C HIS A 39 3.40 -11.12 -5.70
N VAL A 40 4.10 -10.65 -6.73
CA VAL A 40 3.55 -9.76 -7.73
C VAL A 40 3.66 -10.41 -9.11
N LEU A 41 2.56 -10.45 -9.84
CA LEU A 41 2.57 -10.62 -11.29
C LEU A 41 2.48 -9.22 -11.92
N ALA A 42 3.52 -8.80 -12.62
CA ALA A 42 3.64 -7.50 -13.24
C ALA A 42 3.45 -7.61 -14.76
N ASP A 43 2.42 -6.97 -15.30
CA ASP A 43 2.23 -6.89 -16.75
C ASP A 43 3.03 -5.69 -17.28
N HIS A 44 4.04 -5.95 -18.13
CA HIS A 44 4.94 -4.92 -18.68
C HIS A 44 4.56 -4.51 -20.13
N GLY A 45 3.47 -5.05 -20.68
CA GLY A 45 3.14 -4.87 -22.09
C GLY A 45 4.09 -5.62 -23.03
N ALA A 46 4.22 -5.18 -24.28
CA ALA A 46 4.93 -5.94 -25.32
C ALA A 46 6.46 -5.88 -25.19
N PHE A 47 6.98 -4.87 -24.51
CA PHE A 47 8.41 -4.66 -24.29
C PHE A 47 8.64 -4.14 -22.88
N ASP A 48 9.74 -4.54 -22.26
CA ASP A 48 10.08 -3.97 -20.96
C ASP A 48 10.74 -2.59 -21.15
N ALA A 49 9.91 -1.55 -21.07
CA ALA A 49 10.34 -0.16 -21.03
C ALA A 49 10.03 0.49 -19.67
N CYS A 50 9.96 -0.33 -18.61
CA CYS A 50 9.73 0.16 -17.27
C CYS A 50 10.93 1.01 -16.81
N ALA A 51 10.69 2.28 -16.49
CA ALA A 51 11.74 3.25 -16.22
C ALA A 51 12.27 3.13 -14.78
N ASP A 52 13.14 2.16 -14.52
CA ASP A 52 13.74 1.92 -13.20
C ASP A 52 15.26 2.11 -13.19
N PRO A 53 15.88 2.38 -12.02
CA PRO A 53 17.32 2.21 -11.87
C PRO A 53 17.72 0.77 -12.23
N SER A 54 18.79 0.61 -13.01
CA SER A 54 19.07 -0.65 -13.76
C SER A 54 19.20 -1.94 -12.93
N LYS A 55 19.39 -1.84 -11.62
CA LYS A 55 19.48 -2.98 -10.69
C LYS A 55 18.16 -3.36 -10.03
N TRP A 56 17.09 -2.62 -10.32
CA TRP A 56 15.81 -2.70 -9.62
C TRP A 56 14.67 -2.92 -10.61
N PRO A 57 14.51 -4.14 -11.17
CA PRO A 57 13.50 -4.41 -12.20
C PRO A 57 12.05 -4.30 -11.70
N ALA A 58 11.84 -4.19 -10.39
CA ALA A 58 10.55 -3.92 -9.75
C ALA A 58 10.55 -2.59 -8.97
N GLY A 59 11.42 -1.66 -9.37
CA GLY A 59 11.66 -0.42 -8.65
C GLY A 59 11.96 -0.64 -7.18
N PHE A 60 11.39 0.20 -6.33
CA PHE A 60 11.50 0.16 -4.87
C PHE A 60 10.29 -0.50 -4.23
N PHE A 61 9.61 -1.43 -4.92
CA PHE A 61 8.47 -2.16 -4.35
C PHE A 61 8.85 -2.90 -3.05
N ASN A 62 10.12 -3.24 -2.84
CA ASN A 62 10.62 -3.81 -1.59
C ASN A 62 10.48 -2.88 -0.35
N ILE A 63 9.99 -1.64 -0.50
CA ILE A 63 9.52 -0.82 0.64
C ILE A 63 8.13 -1.27 1.19
N VAL A 64 7.52 -2.32 0.62
CA VAL A 64 6.16 -2.81 0.94
C VAL A 64 5.93 -3.22 2.40
N THR A 65 6.95 -3.33 3.25
CA THR A 65 6.71 -3.43 4.71
C THR A 65 6.15 -2.13 5.30
N GLY A 66 6.24 -1.02 4.57
CA GLY A 66 5.64 0.26 4.92
C GLY A 66 6.19 0.83 6.22
N SER A 67 5.31 1.43 7.00
CA SER A 67 5.61 2.08 8.28
C SER A 67 5.67 1.12 9.47
N TYR A 68 5.58 -0.19 9.23
CA TYR A 68 5.36 -1.20 10.27
C TYR A 68 6.61 -2.00 10.57
N ASP A 69 6.79 -2.30 11.85
CA ASP A 69 7.92 -3.05 12.39
C ASP A 69 7.71 -4.56 12.21
N PHE A 70 7.96 -5.02 10.98
CA PHE A 70 8.00 -6.43 10.60
C PHE A 70 9.40 -7.01 10.85
N PRO A 71 9.54 -8.11 11.61
CA PRO A 71 10.85 -8.72 11.86
C PRO A 71 11.39 -9.50 10.66
N THR A 72 10.52 -9.94 9.75
CA THR A 72 10.90 -10.67 8.54
C THR A 72 9.89 -10.41 7.42
N ALA A 73 10.37 -10.42 6.17
CA ALA A 73 9.52 -10.28 5.01
C ALA A 73 10.16 -10.96 3.79
N HIS A 74 9.32 -11.31 2.81
CA HIS A 74 9.75 -11.82 1.52
C HIS A 74 8.94 -11.20 0.39
N LEU A 75 9.63 -10.84 -0.70
CA LEU A 75 9.04 -10.29 -1.91
C LEU A 75 9.54 -11.08 -3.13
N ALA A 76 8.62 -11.49 -3.99
CA ALA A 76 8.90 -11.98 -5.34
C ALA A 76 8.08 -11.20 -6.37
N VAL A 77 8.66 -10.95 -7.54
CA VAL A 77 8.00 -10.26 -8.66
C VAL A 77 8.32 -11.00 -9.95
N ASP A 78 7.29 -11.40 -10.69
CA ASP A 78 7.39 -11.96 -12.04
C ASP A 78 6.88 -10.93 -13.05
N GLY A 79 7.76 -10.48 -13.94
CA GLY A 79 7.40 -9.63 -15.08
C GLY A 79 6.98 -10.48 -16.28
N ILE A 80 5.86 -10.13 -16.92
CA ILE A 80 5.36 -10.82 -18.12
C ILE A 80 5.17 -9.86 -19.30
N TYR A 81 5.30 -10.42 -20.50
CA TYR A 81 4.96 -9.72 -21.74
C TYR A 81 3.52 -10.00 -22.17
N THR A 82 2.84 -8.96 -22.67
CA THR A 82 1.47 -9.02 -23.20
C THR A 82 1.30 -8.12 -24.42
N ASN A 83 0.18 -8.22 -25.14
CA ASN A 83 -0.12 -7.36 -26.29
C ASN A 83 -0.65 -5.96 -25.88
N LYS A 84 0.07 -5.26 -25.01
CA LYS A 84 -0.21 -3.88 -24.55
C LYS A 84 0.97 -2.95 -24.80
N ALA A 85 0.75 -1.64 -24.69
CA ALA A 85 1.83 -0.66 -24.72
C ALA A 85 2.81 -0.86 -23.55
N PRO A 86 4.12 -0.59 -23.74
CA PRO A 86 5.11 -0.75 -22.70
C PRO A 86 5.07 0.42 -21.69
N GLY A 87 5.59 0.21 -20.49
CA GLY A 87 5.56 1.20 -19.41
C GLY A 87 5.64 0.57 -18.04
N GLY A 88 4.90 1.13 -17.07
CA GLY A 88 4.78 0.62 -15.72
C GLY A 88 5.16 1.66 -14.66
N VAL A 89 6.41 2.11 -14.67
CA VAL A 89 6.87 3.22 -13.82
C VAL A 89 6.54 4.55 -14.49
N ALA A 90 5.43 5.13 -14.06
CA ALA A 90 5.01 6.48 -14.41
C ALA A 90 4.06 7.03 -13.32
N TYR A 91 3.56 8.26 -13.54
CA TYR A 91 2.44 8.80 -12.77
C TYR A 91 2.63 8.79 -11.25
N ARG A 92 3.68 9.49 -10.80
CA ARG A 92 4.02 9.73 -9.38
C ARG A 92 4.24 8.44 -8.56
N CYS A 93 4.67 7.35 -9.20
CA CYS A 93 4.84 6.07 -8.51
C CYS A 93 6.10 5.96 -7.67
N SER A 94 7.08 6.86 -7.86
CA SER A 94 8.39 6.80 -7.19
C SER A 94 9.05 5.42 -7.31
N PHE A 95 9.02 4.82 -8.50
CA PHE A 95 9.52 3.46 -8.76
C PHE A 95 8.72 2.41 -7.97
N ARG A 96 7.44 2.23 -8.30
CA ARG A 96 6.53 1.22 -7.72
C ARG A 96 6.14 1.39 -6.24
N VAL A 97 6.50 2.50 -5.60
CA VAL A 97 6.10 2.82 -4.21
C VAL A 97 4.60 3.03 -4.08
N THR A 98 3.92 3.51 -5.13
CA THR A 98 2.45 3.61 -5.11
C THR A 98 1.77 2.26 -4.92
N GLU A 99 2.26 1.23 -5.59
CA GLU A 99 1.78 -0.14 -5.50
C GLU A 99 2.15 -0.75 -4.14
N ALA A 100 3.37 -0.51 -3.65
CA ALA A 100 3.82 -0.96 -2.34
C ALA A 100 2.98 -0.38 -1.20
N ALA A 101 2.75 0.94 -1.20
CA ALA A 101 1.92 1.62 -0.21
C ALA A 101 0.47 1.14 -0.26
N TYR A 102 -0.10 0.99 -1.46
CA TYR A 102 -1.44 0.42 -1.63
C TYR A 102 -1.52 -0.99 -1.05
N CYS A 103 -0.56 -1.85 -1.39
CA CYS A 103 -0.50 -3.25 -0.97
C CYS A 103 -0.53 -3.38 0.55
N ILE A 104 0.37 -2.68 1.25
CA ILE A 104 0.49 -2.82 2.69
C ILE A 104 -0.67 -2.19 3.45
N GLU A 105 -1.13 -1.00 3.05
CA GLU A 105 -2.23 -0.33 3.73
C GLU A 105 -3.55 -1.08 3.57
N ARG A 106 -3.80 -1.66 2.39
CA ARG A 106 -4.95 -2.55 2.17
C ARG A 106 -4.84 -3.82 2.99
N ALA A 107 -3.65 -4.42 3.07
CA ALA A 107 -3.44 -5.64 3.83
C ALA A 107 -3.62 -5.40 5.35
N MET A 108 -3.19 -4.26 5.86
CA MET A 108 -3.42 -3.87 7.26
C MET A 108 -4.91 -3.67 7.58
N ASP A 109 -5.68 -3.04 6.69
CA ASP A 109 -7.14 -2.92 6.87
C ASP A 109 -7.84 -4.29 6.85
N ILE A 110 -7.45 -5.17 5.93
CA ILE A 110 -8.00 -6.54 5.86
C ILE A 110 -7.61 -7.33 7.12
N LEU A 111 -6.39 -7.17 7.62
CA LEU A 111 -5.96 -7.80 8.86
C LEU A 111 -6.77 -7.28 10.06
N ALA A 112 -6.98 -5.97 10.16
CA ALA A 112 -7.79 -5.37 11.22
C ALA A 112 -9.22 -5.95 11.22
N GLN A 113 -9.83 -6.09 10.04
CA GLN A 113 -11.14 -6.74 9.90
C GLN A 113 -11.11 -8.21 10.39
N LYS A 114 -10.11 -8.99 9.98
CA LYS A 114 -9.98 -10.40 10.40
C LYS A 114 -9.75 -10.56 11.90
N LEU A 115 -9.10 -9.59 12.54
CA LEU A 115 -8.85 -9.57 13.99
C LEU A 115 -9.97 -8.88 14.78
N ASN A 116 -10.99 -8.32 14.11
CA ASN A 116 -12.00 -7.47 14.72
C ASN A 116 -11.38 -6.34 15.59
N MET A 117 -10.37 -5.68 15.04
CA MET A 117 -9.64 -4.59 15.67
C MET A 117 -9.87 -3.29 14.90
N ASP A 118 -9.85 -2.15 15.59
CA ASP A 118 -9.85 -0.86 14.89
C ASP A 118 -8.56 -0.73 14.04
N PRO A 119 -8.67 -0.34 12.76
CA PRO A 119 -7.52 -0.30 11.87
C PRO A 119 -6.50 0.80 12.22
N ALA A 120 -6.88 1.87 12.92
CA ALA A 120 -5.91 2.84 13.44
C ALA A 120 -5.16 2.28 14.67
N GLU A 121 -5.85 1.55 15.56
CA GLU A 121 -5.22 0.88 16.69
C GLU A 121 -4.21 -0.19 16.24
N LEU A 122 -4.56 -0.99 15.22
CA LEU A 122 -3.66 -1.97 14.64
C LEU A 122 -2.39 -1.29 14.08
N ARG A 123 -2.52 -0.16 13.39
CA ARG A 123 -1.38 0.59 12.86
C ARG A 123 -0.50 1.14 13.98
N LEU A 124 -1.09 1.82 14.96
CA LEU A 124 -0.38 2.38 16.12
C LEU A 124 0.40 1.33 16.91
N LYS A 125 -0.15 0.12 17.04
CA LYS A 125 0.50 -1.03 17.69
C LYS A 125 1.75 -1.51 16.93
N ASN A 126 1.80 -1.33 15.61
CA ASN A 126 2.82 -1.92 14.75
C ASN A 126 3.77 -0.91 14.11
N PHE A 127 3.56 0.39 14.26
CA PHE A 127 4.47 1.39 13.72
C PHE A 127 5.90 1.23 14.25
N ILE A 128 6.86 1.47 13.35
CA ILE A 128 8.24 1.74 13.72
C ILE A 128 8.25 2.99 14.61
N LYS A 129 8.93 2.91 15.75
CA LYS A 129 8.99 4.00 16.73
C LYS A 129 10.05 5.02 16.34
N ALA A 130 9.88 6.26 16.79
CA ALA A 130 10.80 7.36 16.46
C ALA A 130 12.25 7.08 16.90
N GLU A 131 12.43 6.42 18.04
CA GLU A 131 13.75 6.04 18.55
C GLU A 131 14.42 4.88 17.80
N GLN A 132 13.71 4.22 16.87
CA GLN A 132 14.26 3.14 16.05
C GLN A 132 14.94 3.63 14.76
N PHE A 133 14.86 4.92 14.45
CA PHE A 133 15.49 5.47 13.26
C PHE A 133 16.98 5.83 13.51
N PRO A 134 17.89 5.59 12.55
CA PRO A 134 17.65 4.96 11.24
C PRO A 134 17.22 3.48 11.33
N TYR A 135 16.15 3.12 10.62
CA TYR A 135 15.51 1.81 10.76
C TYR A 135 15.80 0.92 9.56
N HIS A 136 16.42 -0.24 9.79
CA HIS A 136 16.63 -1.24 8.75
C HIS A 136 15.38 -2.10 8.58
N SER A 137 14.67 -1.93 7.46
CA SER A 137 13.50 -2.73 7.14
C SER A 137 13.87 -4.17 6.79
N ALA A 138 12.91 -5.09 6.97
CA ALA A 138 13.10 -6.50 6.68
C ALA A 138 13.41 -6.82 5.19
N LEU A 139 13.25 -5.84 4.30
CA LEU A 139 13.54 -5.96 2.87
C LEU A 139 14.71 -5.05 2.41
N GLY A 140 15.50 -4.53 3.35
CA GLY A 140 16.83 -3.99 3.09
C GLY A 140 16.94 -2.48 2.89
N TRP A 141 15.86 -1.71 3.07
CA TRP A 141 15.95 -0.24 3.09
C TRP A 141 16.30 0.24 4.50
N GLU A 142 17.21 1.20 4.61
CA GLU A 142 17.38 2.00 5.82
C GLU A 142 16.49 3.24 5.70
N TYR A 143 15.51 3.37 6.59
CA TYR A 143 14.69 4.56 6.69
C TYR A 143 15.43 5.60 7.53
N ASP A 144 15.46 6.84 7.06
CA ASP A 144 16.27 7.91 7.63
C ASP A 144 15.71 8.45 8.95
N SER A 145 14.41 8.78 8.99
CA SER A 145 13.73 9.34 10.16
C SER A 145 12.21 9.20 10.08
N GLY A 146 11.52 9.24 11.24
CA GLY A 146 10.06 9.29 11.28
C GLY A 146 9.49 9.35 12.69
N ASP A 147 8.37 10.08 12.86
CA ASP A 147 7.52 10.03 14.05
C ASP A 147 6.07 9.77 13.63
N TYR A 148 5.80 8.51 13.31
CA TYR A 148 4.52 8.06 12.77
C TYR A 148 3.40 8.16 13.79
N HIS A 149 3.69 7.87 15.07
CA HIS A 149 2.70 7.97 16.13
C HIS A 149 2.20 9.41 16.32
N THR A 150 3.10 10.41 16.30
CA THR A 150 2.69 11.81 16.43
C THR A 150 1.88 12.28 15.21
N ALA A 151 2.32 11.94 14.00
CA ALA A 151 1.58 12.26 12.79
C ALA A 151 0.17 11.62 12.79
N MET A 152 0.06 10.34 13.16
CA MET A 152 -1.20 9.62 13.23
C MET A 152 -2.13 10.22 14.28
N ARG A 153 -1.63 10.51 15.49
CA ARG A 153 -2.44 11.15 16.55
C ARG A 153 -2.98 12.51 16.11
N LYS A 154 -2.12 13.34 15.50
CA LYS A 154 -2.53 14.66 15.00
C LYS A 154 -3.60 14.54 13.93
N MET A 155 -3.46 13.59 13.00
CA MET A 155 -4.48 13.32 11.98
C MET A 155 -5.80 12.89 12.61
N MET A 156 -5.76 11.90 13.53
CA MET A 156 -6.94 11.37 14.21
C MET A 156 -7.69 12.45 15.00
N GLU A 157 -6.97 13.36 15.67
CA GLU A 157 -7.55 14.51 16.36
C GLU A 157 -8.19 15.49 15.37
N THR A 158 -7.48 15.82 14.28
CA THR A 158 -7.94 16.81 13.29
C THR A 158 -9.25 16.40 12.62
N VAL A 159 -9.47 15.10 12.39
CA VAL A 159 -10.67 14.59 11.73
C VAL A 159 -11.73 14.08 12.72
N ASP A 160 -11.51 14.22 14.04
CA ASP A 160 -12.30 13.56 15.08
C ASP A 160 -12.58 12.08 14.76
N TYR A 161 -11.51 11.29 14.64
CA TYR A 161 -11.61 9.89 14.26
C TYR A 161 -12.55 9.08 15.17
N ALA A 162 -12.57 9.38 16.47
CA ALA A 162 -13.47 8.74 17.42
C ALA A 162 -14.95 9.10 17.15
N GLY A 163 -15.22 10.37 16.83
CA GLY A 163 -16.53 10.82 16.35
C GLY A 163 -16.95 10.11 15.06
N LEU A 164 -16.08 10.08 14.06
CA LEU A 164 -16.33 9.39 12.78
C LEU A 164 -16.63 7.89 12.96
N ARG A 165 -15.95 7.21 13.89
CA ARG A 165 -16.22 5.79 14.21
C ARG A 165 -17.59 5.59 14.87
N LYS A 166 -17.98 6.48 15.78
CA LYS A 166 -19.32 6.45 16.39
C LYS A 166 -20.41 6.72 15.35
N GLU A 167 -20.19 7.70 14.49
CA GLU A 167 -21.09 8.02 13.38
C GLU A 167 -21.25 6.83 12.43
N GLN A 168 -20.14 6.25 11.98
CA GLN A 168 -20.14 5.05 11.13
C GLN A 168 -20.92 3.89 11.77
N ALA A 169 -20.72 3.63 13.06
CA ALA A 169 -21.45 2.57 13.76
C ALA A 169 -22.96 2.85 13.81
N ALA A 170 -23.35 4.09 14.13
CA ALA A 170 -24.76 4.50 14.15
C ALA A 170 -25.42 4.35 12.78
N GLN A 171 -24.73 4.75 11.69
CA GLN A 171 -25.22 4.61 10.32
C GLN A 171 -25.38 3.15 9.90
N ARG A 172 -24.42 2.28 10.26
CA ARG A 172 -24.52 0.84 9.98
C ARG A 172 -25.70 0.20 10.70
N GLU A 173 -25.96 0.58 11.94
CA GLU A 173 -27.13 0.10 12.68
C GLU A 173 -28.45 0.65 12.13
N ALA A 174 -28.50 1.93 11.74
CA ALA A 174 -29.65 2.51 11.05
C ALA A 174 -29.95 1.81 9.72
N PHE A 175 -28.90 1.48 8.94
CA PHE A 175 -29.02 0.71 7.70
C PHE A 175 -29.60 -0.68 7.95
N LYS A 176 -29.12 -1.40 8.98
CA LYS A 176 -29.65 -2.71 9.38
C LYS A 176 -31.14 -2.64 9.80
N ARG A 177 -31.55 -1.54 10.45
CA ARG A 177 -32.95 -1.29 10.81
C ARG A 177 -33.82 -0.80 9.64
N GLY A 178 -33.21 -0.46 8.50
CA GLY A 178 -33.90 0.06 7.32
C GLY A 178 -34.26 1.55 7.39
N GLU A 179 -33.70 2.29 8.35
CA GLU A 179 -33.93 3.72 8.54
C GLU A 179 -33.16 4.57 7.50
N THR A 180 -32.11 4.01 6.89
CA THR A 180 -31.35 4.64 5.81
C THR A 180 -30.99 3.65 4.70
N ARG A 181 -30.76 4.17 3.48
CA ARG A 181 -30.19 3.45 2.34
C ARG A 181 -28.76 3.87 2.01
N GLU A 182 -28.23 4.85 2.73
CA GLU A 182 -26.86 5.30 2.61
C GLU A 182 -25.96 4.40 3.48
N ILE A 183 -24.97 3.77 2.86
CA ILE A 183 -23.92 3.05 3.58
C ILE A 183 -22.70 3.97 3.63
N MET A 184 -22.36 4.50 4.81
CA MET A 184 -20.99 4.95 5.02
C MET A 184 -20.11 3.71 5.21
N GLY A 185 -19.18 3.53 4.28
CA GLY A 185 -18.17 2.46 4.27
C GLY A 185 -17.39 2.40 5.57
#